data_AF-A0A2P4T907-F1
#
_entry.id   AF-A0A2P4T907-F1
#
_cell.length_a   1.000
_cell.length_b   1.000
_cell.length_c   1.000
_cell.angle_alpha   90.00
_cell.angle_beta   90.00
_cell.angle_gamma   90.00
#
_symmetry.space_group_name_H-M   'P 1'
#
loop_
_entity.id
_entity.type
_entity.pdbx_description
1 polymer ?
#
loop_
_entity_poly.entity_id
_entity_poly.type
_entity_poly.pdbx_seq_one_letter_code
_entity_poly.pdbx_strand_id
1 'polypeptide(L)'
;MSRVRNDFDVLTNRLIGSHGYCTQELVNLLLTGKAVSNVFNDVIELNSGNGNITILKGITSRSDIGLLSLFEHYDVCQVGCYLKTPKYPIWLVCSESHFSVLFCLEKDLQGDWKAERKFDLYYYDGLANQEEEIRLTVDTTQMCTEDKENDLTPPLEHCIRTNAVSVHGKSYQWVASYLNISTLQGVESYAGLLFVLLPSSNGKICICNR
;
A
#
# COMPACT_ATOMS: atom_id res chain seq x y z
N MET A 1 9.51 9.33 24.47
CA MET A 1 8.55 10.12 23.66
C MET A 1 9.20 11.29 22.92
N SER A 2 10.09 12.10 23.52
CA SER A 2 10.73 13.25 22.83
C SER A 2 11.50 12.86 21.56
N ARG A 3 12.22 11.73 21.59
CA ARG A 3 13.00 11.24 20.43
C ARG A 3 12.11 10.90 19.22
N VAL A 4 10.95 10.30 19.46
CA VAL A 4 10.00 9.91 18.39
C VAL A 4 9.40 11.14 17.71
N ARG A 5 9.04 12.18 18.47
CA ARG A 5 8.49 13.42 17.90
C ARG A 5 9.48 14.17 17.01
N ASN A 6 10.78 13.98 17.20
CA ASN A 6 11.80 14.61 16.35
C ASN A 6 11.85 13.99 14.95
N ASP A 7 11.29 12.79 14.76
CA ASP A 7 11.20 12.14 13.45
C ASP A 7 10.12 12.79 12.57
N PHE A 8 9.13 13.45 13.18
CA PHE A 8 7.97 14.02 12.48
C PHE A 8 8.40 15.23 11.64
N ASP A 9 7.68 15.50 10.56
CA ASP A 9 7.82 16.79 9.85
C ASP A 9 7.02 17.90 10.57
N VAL A 10 5.89 17.54 11.17
CA VAL A 10 5.04 18.47 11.95
C VAL A 10 4.99 18.00 13.41
N LEU A 11 5.63 18.76 14.30
CA LEU A 11 5.79 18.40 15.72
C LEU A 11 4.47 18.28 16.51
N THR A 12 3.39 18.86 15.99
CA THR A 12 2.05 18.77 16.60
C THR A 12 1.28 17.52 16.20
N ASN A 13 1.79 16.72 15.26
CA ASN A 13 1.17 15.44 14.89
C ASN A 13 1.20 14.46 16.09
N ARG A 14 0.40 13.40 15.98
CA ARG A 14 0.29 12.34 16.98
C ARG A 14 0.40 11.00 16.27
N LEU A 15 0.85 9.96 16.97
CA LEU A 15 0.91 8.59 16.44
C LEU A 15 -0.49 7.98 16.22
N ILE A 16 -1.44 8.36 17.06
CA ILE A 16 -2.85 7.97 16.93
C ILE A 16 -3.62 9.25 16.60
N GLY A 17 -4.29 9.21 15.45
CA GLY A 17 -5.14 10.27 14.95
C GLY A 17 -6.53 10.24 15.58
N SER A 18 -7.44 10.97 14.95
CA SER A 18 -8.86 10.99 15.34
C SER A 18 -9.46 9.59 15.26
N HIS A 19 -10.44 9.30 16.14
CA HIS A 19 -11.18 8.03 16.17
C HIS A 19 -10.31 6.76 16.37
N GLY A 20 -9.06 6.91 16.83
CA GLY A 20 -8.17 5.78 17.10
C GLY A 20 -7.39 5.26 15.89
N TYR A 21 -7.52 5.89 14.72
CA TYR A 21 -6.77 5.49 13.53
C TYR A 21 -5.27 5.73 13.69
N CYS A 22 -4.47 4.81 13.15
CA CYS A 22 -3.03 4.95 13.05
C CYS A 22 -2.69 6.13 12.13
N THR A 23 -1.72 6.97 12.48
CA THR A 23 -1.12 7.88 11.49
C THR A 23 0.02 7.21 10.74
N GLN A 24 0.47 7.82 9.65
CA GLN A 24 1.61 7.32 8.89
C GLN A 24 2.89 7.25 9.76
N GLU A 25 3.08 8.18 10.70
CA GLU A 25 4.20 8.14 11.64
C GLU A 25 4.17 6.88 12.51
N LEU A 26 2.99 6.42 12.95
CA LEU A 26 2.88 5.18 13.71
C LEU A 26 3.17 3.96 12.83
N VAL A 27 2.63 3.93 11.60
CA VAL A 27 2.89 2.85 10.65
C VAL A 27 4.39 2.73 10.38
N ASN A 28 5.05 3.84 10.05
CA ASN A 28 6.48 3.88 9.79
C ASN A 28 7.32 3.53 11.02
N LEU A 29 6.87 3.93 12.22
CA LEU A 29 7.53 3.54 13.47
C LEU A 29 7.52 2.02 13.67
N LEU A 30 6.40 1.36 13.36
CA LEU A 30 6.28 -0.10 13.47
C LEU A 30 7.10 -0.83 12.39
N LEU A 31 7.13 -0.30 11.16
CA LEU A 31 7.86 -0.93 10.05
C LEU A 31 9.37 -0.72 10.15
N THR A 32 9.81 0.46 10.58
CA THR A 32 11.22 0.90 10.41
C THR A 32 11.92 1.32 11.70
N GLY A 33 11.19 1.41 12.81
CA GLY A 33 11.71 1.95 14.07
C GLY A 33 11.86 3.47 14.10
N LYS A 34 11.45 4.19 13.05
CA LYS A 34 11.45 5.65 12.97
C LYS A 34 10.07 6.18 12.58
N ALA A 35 9.61 7.22 13.26
CA ALA A 35 8.27 7.75 13.08
C ALA A 35 8.23 8.92 12.07
N VAL A 36 8.90 8.74 10.93
CA VAL A 36 8.90 9.73 9.84
C VAL A 36 7.52 9.82 9.19
N SER A 37 7.14 11.01 8.70
CA SER A 37 5.79 11.27 8.18
C SER A 37 5.57 10.74 6.77
N ASN A 38 6.64 10.44 6.02
CA ASN A 38 6.54 10.07 4.60
C ASN A 38 7.07 8.67 4.30
N VAL A 39 6.65 8.15 3.14
CA VAL A 39 6.94 6.78 2.67
C VAL A 39 7.94 6.74 1.50
N PHE A 40 8.40 7.90 1.03
CA PHE A 40 9.45 8.00 0.01
C PHE A 40 10.84 7.73 0.62
N ASN A 41 11.85 7.59 -0.24
CA ASN A 41 13.24 7.38 0.19
C ASN A 41 13.90 8.68 0.66
N ASP A 42 14.70 8.56 1.70
CA ASP A 42 15.62 9.58 2.21
C ASP A 42 14.93 10.90 2.54
N VAL A 43 15.26 11.97 1.85
CA VAL A 43 14.79 13.33 2.16
C VAL A 43 14.40 14.01 0.85
N ILE A 44 13.26 14.72 0.88
CA ILE A 44 12.86 15.61 -0.21
C ILE A 44 12.98 17.06 0.27
N GLU A 45 13.70 17.87 -0.49
CA GLU A 45 13.81 19.32 -0.27
C GLU A 45 12.83 20.05 -1.18
N LEU A 46 11.86 20.74 -0.57
CA LEU A 46 10.90 21.57 -1.29
C LEU A 46 11.33 23.03 -1.24
N ASN A 47 11.60 23.58 -2.42
CA ASN A 47 11.93 24.99 -2.59
C ASN A 47 10.65 25.80 -2.80
N SER A 48 10.30 26.65 -1.84
CA SER A 48 9.06 27.46 -1.90
C SER A 48 9.18 28.70 -2.79
N GLY A 49 10.26 28.84 -3.57
CA GLY A 49 10.53 29.98 -4.46
C GLY A 49 10.85 31.31 -3.76
N ASN A 50 10.62 31.41 -2.45
CA ASN A 50 10.88 32.58 -1.61
C ASN A 50 12.21 32.48 -0.84
N GLY A 51 13.07 31.53 -1.18
CA GLY A 51 14.33 31.25 -0.49
C GLY A 51 14.22 30.33 0.74
N ASN A 52 13.00 29.95 1.16
CA ASN A 52 12.82 28.94 2.20
C ASN A 52 12.82 27.52 1.61
N ILE A 53 13.59 26.65 2.25
CA ILE A 53 13.67 25.21 1.96
C ILE A 53 12.90 24.47 3.05
N THR A 54 11.89 23.71 2.67
CA THR A 54 11.20 22.79 3.56
C THR A 54 11.77 21.39 3.36
N ILE A 55 12.25 20.78 4.43
CA ILE A 55 12.81 19.43 4.40
C ILE A 55 11.72 18.44 4.83
N LEU A 56 11.39 17.50 3.97
CA LEU A 56 10.47 16.40 4.26
C LEU A 56 11.26 15.11 4.49
N LYS A 57 11.04 14.46 5.63
CA LYS A 57 11.77 13.25 6.03
C LYS A 57 11.05 12.00 5.54
N GLY A 58 11.77 11.17 4.80
CA GLY A 58 11.34 9.84 4.36
C GLY A 58 12.10 8.72 5.06
N ILE A 59 12.00 7.53 4.48
CA ILE A 59 12.59 6.29 4.98
C ILE A 59 14.08 6.28 4.65
N THR A 60 14.95 5.98 5.62
CA THR A 60 16.42 6.14 5.44
C THR A 60 17.16 4.85 5.08
N SER A 61 16.47 3.71 5.01
CA SER A 61 17.08 2.41 4.74
C SER A 61 16.04 1.37 4.39
N ARG A 62 16.43 0.36 3.61
CA ARG A 62 15.59 -0.80 3.28
C ARG A 62 15.03 -1.49 4.54
N SER A 63 13.70 -1.54 4.62
CA SER A 63 12.96 -2.14 5.72
C SER A 63 12.92 -3.66 5.65
N ASP A 64 12.71 -4.32 6.79
CA ASP A 64 12.51 -5.77 6.85
C ASP A 64 11.13 -6.17 6.30
N ILE A 65 10.11 -5.34 6.57
CA ILE A 65 8.72 -5.47 6.08
C ILE A 65 8.38 -4.25 5.24
N GLY A 66 7.69 -4.49 4.12
CA GLY A 66 7.34 -3.48 3.14
C GLY A 66 5.99 -2.81 3.41
N LEU A 67 5.70 -1.81 2.58
CA LEU A 67 4.40 -1.15 2.52
C LEU A 67 3.96 -1.06 1.06
N LEU A 68 2.73 -1.48 0.79
CA LEU A 68 2.01 -1.16 -0.44
C LEU A 68 0.83 -0.28 -0.05
N SER A 69 0.56 0.78 -0.81
CA SER A 69 -0.49 1.73 -0.46
C SER A 69 -1.36 2.03 -1.67
N LEU A 70 -2.67 1.93 -1.49
CA LEU A 70 -3.64 2.37 -2.49
C LEU A 70 -3.48 3.86 -2.81
N PHE A 71 -3.04 4.65 -1.83
CA PHE A 71 -2.76 6.08 -2.03
C PHE A 71 -1.61 6.33 -3.02
N GLU A 72 -0.74 5.35 -3.27
CA GLU A 72 0.24 5.43 -4.37
C GLU A 72 -0.44 5.27 -5.73
N HIS A 73 -1.43 4.38 -5.83
CA HIS A 73 -2.21 4.23 -7.06
C HIS A 73 -2.99 5.50 -7.42
N TYR A 74 -3.49 6.22 -6.41
CA TYR A 74 -4.18 7.51 -6.59
C TYR A 74 -3.25 8.72 -6.70
N ASP A 75 -1.94 8.53 -6.88
CA ASP A 75 -0.93 9.60 -6.96
C ASP A 75 -0.92 10.56 -5.74
N VAL A 76 -1.43 10.12 -4.59
CA VAL A 76 -1.46 10.90 -3.35
C VAL A 76 -0.09 10.85 -2.65
N CYS A 77 0.63 9.73 -2.77
CA CYS A 77 1.98 9.59 -2.24
C CYS A 77 2.85 8.75 -3.18
N GLN A 78 4.17 8.83 -3.01
CA GLN A 78 5.12 7.97 -3.71
C GLN A 78 5.82 7.06 -2.70
N VAL A 79 5.56 5.75 -2.77
CA VAL A 79 6.23 4.79 -1.87
C VAL A 79 7.63 4.51 -2.42
N GLY A 80 8.63 4.70 -1.58
CA GLY A 80 10.04 4.52 -1.92
C GLY A 80 10.44 3.05 -1.99
N CYS A 81 11.54 2.75 -2.70
CA CYS A 81 12.00 1.37 -2.85
C CYS A 81 12.44 0.72 -1.52
N TYR A 82 12.78 1.51 -0.50
CA TYR A 82 13.08 0.99 0.84
C TYR A 82 11.88 0.30 1.51
N LEU A 83 10.66 0.62 1.08
CA LEU A 83 9.42 -0.05 1.52
C LEU A 83 8.84 -0.97 0.44
N LYS A 84 8.99 -0.67 -0.86
CA LYS A 84 8.48 -1.54 -1.93
C LYS A 84 9.26 -2.83 -2.10
N THR A 85 10.57 -2.78 -1.85
CA THR A 85 11.49 -3.92 -1.92
C THR A 85 12.02 -4.30 -0.54
N PRO A 86 11.18 -4.80 0.40
CA PRO A 86 11.62 -5.17 1.74
C PRO A 86 12.61 -6.34 1.73
N LYS A 87 13.32 -6.56 2.85
CA LYS A 87 14.28 -7.69 2.97
C LYS A 87 13.58 -9.05 2.98
N TYR A 88 12.41 -9.13 3.60
CA TYR A 88 11.54 -10.30 3.52
C TYR A 88 10.36 -9.96 2.62
N PRO A 89 9.85 -10.90 1.79
CA PRO A 89 8.72 -10.67 0.92
C PRO A 89 7.40 -10.64 1.71
N ILE A 90 7.28 -9.65 2.59
CA ILE A 90 6.15 -9.39 3.46
C ILE A 90 5.85 -7.90 3.34
N TRP A 91 4.60 -7.57 3.05
CA TRP A 91 4.12 -6.20 2.90
C TRP A 91 2.89 -5.99 3.75
N LEU A 92 2.90 -4.91 4.50
CA LEU A 92 1.67 -4.30 4.98
C LEU A 92 0.98 -3.65 3.79
N VAL A 93 -0.30 -3.93 3.59
CA VAL A 93 -1.13 -3.30 2.56
C VAL A 93 -2.01 -2.27 3.24
N CYS A 94 -1.91 -1.02 2.79
CA CYS A 94 -2.77 0.08 3.20
C CYS A 94 -3.80 0.33 2.10
N SER A 95 -5.00 -0.22 2.27
CA SER A 95 -6.12 -0.02 1.36
C SER A 95 -7.17 0.85 2.05
N GLU A 96 -7.09 2.16 1.80
CA GLU A 96 -7.94 3.19 2.43
C GLU A 96 -7.77 3.23 3.96
N SER A 97 -8.81 2.83 4.71
CA SER A 97 -8.83 2.83 6.17
C SER A 97 -8.41 1.49 6.78
N HIS A 98 -8.14 0.48 5.96
CA HIS A 98 -7.90 -0.88 6.39
C HIS A 98 -6.48 -1.35 6.08
N PHE A 99 -5.92 -2.12 7.02
CA PHE A 99 -4.59 -2.69 6.90
C PHE A 99 -4.67 -4.23 6.86
N SER A 100 -4.03 -4.81 5.86
CA SER A 100 -3.90 -6.26 5.69
C SER A 100 -2.44 -6.62 5.38
N VAL A 101 -2.15 -7.91 5.30
CA VAL A 101 -0.79 -8.41 5.04
C VAL A 101 -0.77 -9.24 3.77
N LEU A 102 0.19 -8.94 2.89
CA LEU A 102 0.59 -9.81 1.79
C LEU A 102 1.98 -10.38 2.07
N PHE A 103 2.19 -11.65 1.76
CA PHE A 103 3.52 -12.24 1.83
C PHE A 103 3.74 -13.32 0.78
N CYS A 104 5.00 -13.55 0.42
CA CYS A 104 5.42 -14.69 -0.39
C CYS A 104 6.22 -15.67 0.46
N LEU A 105 6.16 -16.96 0.13
CA LEU A 105 7.01 -17.97 0.78
C LEU A 105 8.42 -18.01 0.18
N GLU A 106 8.60 -17.52 -1.05
CA GLU A 106 9.89 -17.46 -1.75
C GLU A 106 10.72 -16.27 -1.27
N LYS A 107 11.69 -16.54 -0.39
CA LYS A 107 12.53 -15.50 0.25
C LYS A 107 13.34 -14.67 -0.75
N ASP A 108 13.72 -15.28 -1.86
CA ASP A 108 14.58 -14.68 -2.88
C ASP A 108 13.80 -13.92 -3.96
N LEU A 109 12.48 -13.79 -3.82
CA LEU A 109 11.61 -13.05 -4.75
C LEU A 109 12.11 -11.62 -5.04
N GLN A 110 12.72 -10.99 -4.03
CA GLN A 110 13.30 -9.63 -4.13
C GLN A 110 14.76 -9.61 -4.60
N GLY A 111 15.42 -10.76 -4.66
CA GLY A 111 16.83 -10.92 -4.98
C GLY A 111 17.11 -11.04 -6.48
N ASP A 112 16.17 -11.58 -7.26
CA ASP A 112 16.33 -11.79 -8.70
C ASP A 112 15.07 -11.44 -9.50
N TRP A 113 15.00 -10.19 -9.96
CA TRP A 113 13.93 -9.69 -10.84
C TRP A 113 13.83 -10.43 -12.19
N LYS A 114 14.83 -11.24 -12.56
CA LYS A 114 14.82 -12.05 -13.78
C LYS A 114 14.32 -13.48 -13.56
N ALA A 115 14.40 -14.00 -12.35
CA ALA A 115 14.15 -15.42 -12.07
C ALA A 115 12.66 -15.75 -11.96
N GLU A 116 11.85 -14.88 -11.36
CA GLU A 116 10.49 -15.25 -11.00
C GLU A 116 9.45 -14.39 -11.72
N ARG A 117 9.00 -14.96 -12.84
CA ARG A 117 7.97 -14.38 -13.70
C ARG A 117 6.56 -14.69 -13.22
N LYS A 118 6.43 -15.68 -12.33
CA LYS A 118 5.16 -16.12 -11.74
C LYS A 118 5.38 -16.69 -10.35
N PHE A 119 4.66 -16.21 -9.36
CA PHE A 119 4.77 -16.62 -7.95
C PHE A 119 3.44 -16.42 -7.21
N ASP A 120 3.31 -17.05 -6.05
CA ASP A 120 2.13 -16.95 -5.21
C ASP A 120 2.34 -15.95 -4.05
N LEU A 121 1.37 -15.08 -3.84
CA LEU A 121 1.21 -14.24 -2.66
C LEU A 121 0.08 -14.79 -1.80
N TYR A 122 0.26 -14.69 -0.50
CA TYR A 122 -0.72 -15.08 0.52
C TYR A 122 -1.26 -13.83 1.17
N TYR A 123 -2.59 -13.74 1.24
CA TYR A 123 -3.30 -12.62 1.83
C TYR A 123 -3.83 -13.00 3.21
N TYR A 124 -3.61 -12.10 4.17
CA TYR A 124 -4.14 -12.22 5.52
C TYR A 124 -4.79 -10.92 5.99
N ASP A 125 -5.99 -11.06 6.53
CA ASP A 125 -6.77 -9.98 7.10
C ASP A 125 -7.33 -10.35 8.47
N GLY A 126 -6.87 -9.64 9.51
CA GLY A 126 -7.27 -9.90 10.89
C GLY A 126 -8.73 -9.56 11.20
N LEU A 127 -9.42 -8.76 10.37
CA LEU A 127 -10.83 -8.40 10.56
C LEU A 127 -11.79 -9.33 9.79
N ALA A 128 -11.29 -10.10 8.83
CA ALA A 128 -12.13 -10.90 7.93
C ALA A 128 -12.61 -12.24 8.52
N ASN A 129 -12.21 -12.58 9.76
CA ASN A 129 -12.41 -13.92 10.35
C ASN A 129 -12.07 -15.04 9.35
N GLN A 130 -10.91 -14.92 8.72
CA GLN A 130 -10.49 -15.75 7.60
C GLN A 130 -10.35 -17.22 8.03
N GLU A 131 -11.21 -18.09 7.50
CA GLU A 131 -11.21 -19.53 7.80
C GLU A 131 -10.28 -20.33 6.88
N GLU A 132 -10.04 -19.85 5.66
CA GLU A 132 -9.24 -20.51 4.64
C GLU A 132 -8.07 -19.64 4.15
N GLU A 133 -7.03 -20.30 3.64
CA GLU A 133 -5.89 -19.64 3.01
C GLU A 133 -6.32 -18.92 1.73
N ILE A 134 -5.99 -17.63 1.62
CA ILE A 134 -6.21 -16.84 0.40
C ILE A 134 -4.89 -16.73 -0.35
N ARG A 135 -4.83 -17.33 -1.53
CA ARG A 135 -3.65 -17.38 -2.39
C ARG A 135 -3.91 -16.66 -3.71
N LEU A 136 -3.01 -15.74 -4.05
CA LEU A 136 -3.03 -14.90 -5.24
C LEU A 136 -1.83 -15.25 -6.11
N THR A 137 -2.04 -15.66 -7.35
CA THR A 137 -0.92 -15.89 -8.28
C THR A 137 -0.63 -14.61 -9.06
N VAL A 138 0.60 -14.12 -8.94
CA VAL A 138 1.11 -12.97 -9.70
C VAL A 138 1.90 -13.47 -10.89
N ASP A 139 1.67 -12.89 -12.07
CA ASP A 139 2.40 -13.14 -13.30
C ASP A 139 2.87 -11.79 -13.87
N THR A 140 4.18 -11.55 -13.84
CA THR A 140 4.79 -10.28 -14.26
C THR A 140 5.07 -10.23 -15.77
N THR A 141 4.74 -11.28 -16.53
CA THR A 141 4.93 -11.35 -17.99
C THR A 141 3.78 -10.75 -18.77
N GLN A 142 2.62 -10.61 -18.13
CA GLN A 142 1.45 -10.05 -18.77
C GLN A 142 1.60 -8.53 -18.83
N MET A 143 1.50 -7.98 -20.04
CA MET A 143 1.40 -6.55 -20.21
C MET A 143 -0.06 -6.17 -19.98
N CYS A 144 -0.34 -5.34 -18.96
CA CYS A 144 -1.62 -4.66 -18.89
C CYS A 144 -1.76 -3.81 -20.15
N THR A 145 -2.80 -4.04 -20.95
CA THR A 145 -3.23 -3.04 -21.92
C THR A 145 -3.72 -1.83 -21.12
N GLU A 146 -3.51 -0.62 -21.63
CA GLU A 146 -4.00 0.64 -21.02
C GLU A 146 -5.54 0.76 -21.05
N ASP A 147 -6.24 -0.38 -21.03
CA ASP A 147 -7.69 -0.44 -21.11
C ASP A 147 -8.28 -0.09 -19.75
N LYS A 148 -8.58 1.21 -19.65
CA LYS A 148 -9.69 1.82 -18.91
C LYS A 148 -9.88 1.27 -17.52
N GLU A 149 -9.52 2.07 -16.52
CA GLU A 149 -10.18 2.19 -15.21
C GLU A 149 -11.48 1.39 -15.16
N ASN A 150 -11.34 0.08 -14.94
CA ASN A 150 -12.44 -0.85 -15.03
C ASN A 150 -12.88 -0.90 -13.57
N ASP A 151 -14.07 -0.35 -13.30
CA ASP A 151 -14.69 -0.16 -11.98
C ASP A 151 -14.86 -1.47 -11.17
N LEU A 152 -14.33 -2.58 -11.69
CA LEU A 152 -14.36 -3.93 -11.17
C LEU A 152 -12.98 -4.44 -10.70
N THR A 153 -11.91 -3.64 -10.82
CA THR A 153 -10.58 -4.03 -10.32
C THR A 153 -10.56 -3.86 -8.79
N PRO A 154 -10.29 -4.92 -8.01
CA PRO A 154 -10.29 -4.81 -6.56
C PRO A 154 -9.19 -3.86 -6.05
N PRO A 155 -9.42 -3.06 -5.00
CA PRO A 155 -8.41 -2.16 -4.41
C PRO A 155 -7.08 -2.84 -4.06
N LEU A 156 -7.13 -4.11 -3.63
CA LEU A 156 -5.94 -4.92 -3.35
C LEU A 156 -5.06 -5.10 -4.59
N GLU A 157 -5.66 -5.30 -5.76
CA GLU A 157 -4.92 -5.45 -7.01
C GLU A 157 -4.23 -4.15 -7.41
N HIS A 158 -4.88 -3.00 -7.21
CA HIS A 158 -4.27 -1.70 -7.40
C HIS A 158 -3.02 -1.52 -6.53
N CYS A 159 -3.05 -1.94 -5.26
CA CYS A 159 -1.89 -1.91 -4.38
C CYS A 159 -0.75 -2.80 -4.89
N ILE A 160 -1.05 -4.03 -5.33
CA ILE A 160 -0.04 -4.97 -5.84
C ILE A 160 0.65 -4.39 -7.09
N ARG A 161 -0.13 -3.76 -7.98
CA ARG A 161 0.37 -3.16 -9.22
C ARG A 161 1.33 -1.99 -8.98
N THR A 162 1.31 -1.31 -7.83
CA THR A 162 2.27 -0.22 -7.53
C THR A 162 3.68 -0.73 -7.23
N ASN A 163 3.83 -2.03 -6.95
CA ASN A 163 5.11 -2.69 -6.79
C ASN A 163 5.83 -3.02 -8.12
N ALA A 164 5.36 -2.41 -9.22
CA ALA A 164 5.94 -2.53 -10.55
C ALA A 164 7.42 -2.13 -10.58
N VAL A 165 8.27 -2.97 -11.19
CA VAL A 165 9.67 -2.66 -11.42
C VAL A 165 9.81 -2.08 -12.82
N SER A 166 10.35 -0.87 -12.94
CA SER A 166 10.71 -0.30 -14.24
C SER A 166 12.13 -0.73 -14.64
N VAL A 167 12.26 -1.43 -15.76
CA VAL A 167 13.55 -1.88 -16.30
C VAL A 167 13.70 -1.31 -17.72
N HIS A 168 14.77 -0.53 -17.95
CA HIS A 168 15.09 0.09 -19.26
C HIS A 168 13.95 0.94 -19.88
N GLY A 169 13.24 1.72 -19.06
CA GLY A 169 12.12 2.56 -19.53
C GLY A 169 10.85 1.79 -19.88
N LYS A 170 10.81 0.47 -19.62
CA LYS A 170 9.61 -0.35 -19.67
C LYS A 170 9.16 -0.66 -18.24
N SER A 171 7.91 -0.35 -17.91
CA SER A 171 7.31 -0.69 -16.62
C SER A 171 6.82 -2.15 -16.66
N TYR A 172 7.31 -2.97 -15.74
CA TYR A 172 6.83 -4.34 -15.52
C TYR A 172 5.96 -4.32 -14.27
N GLN A 173 4.64 -4.29 -14.46
CA GLN A 173 3.70 -4.30 -13.34
C GLN A 173 3.47 -5.73 -12.86
N TRP A 174 3.27 -5.88 -11.55
CA TRP A 174 2.82 -7.14 -10.97
C TRP A 174 1.35 -7.29 -11.34
N VAL A 175 1.05 -8.13 -12.33
CA VAL A 175 -0.32 -8.45 -12.72
C VAL A 175 -0.72 -9.70 -11.96
N ALA A 176 -1.71 -9.60 -11.08
CA ALA A 176 -2.30 -10.77 -10.45
C ALA A 176 -3.22 -11.46 -11.47
N SER A 177 -2.72 -12.45 -12.19
CA SER A 177 -3.49 -13.12 -13.22
C SER A 177 -4.42 -14.16 -12.60
N TYR A 178 -5.71 -13.85 -12.67
CA TYR A 178 -6.82 -14.70 -12.24
C TYR A 178 -6.73 -15.11 -10.77
N LEU A 179 -7.34 -14.29 -9.93
CA LEU A 179 -7.82 -14.77 -8.65
C LEU A 179 -8.78 -15.94 -8.91
N ASN A 180 -8.49 -17.12 -8.37
CA ASN A 180 -9.52 -18.14 -8.16
C ASN A 180 -10.37 -17.67 -6.97
N ILE A 181 -11.26 -16.71 -7.21
CA ILE A 181 -12.18 -16.14 -6.21
C ILE A 181 -13.40 -17.05 -6.07
N SER A 182 -13.22 -18.29 -5.63
CA SER A 182 -14.33 -18.99 -5.01
C SER A 182 -14.55 -18.53 -3.55
N THR A 183 -13.62 -17.76 -2.98
CA THR A 183 -13.61 -17.42 -1.54
C THR A 183 -13.70 -15.91 -1.18
N LEU A 184 -13.42 -14.94 -2.06
CA LEU A 184 -13.65 -13.49 -1.72
C LEU A 184 -15.13 -13.06 -1.80
N GLN A 185 -16.05 -13.90 -2.27
CA GLN A 185 -17.49 -13.57 -2.17
C GLN A 185 -17.95 -13.37 -0.71
N GLY A 186 -17.16 -13.81 0.28
CA GLY A 186 -17.37 -13.48 1.70
C GLY A 186 -16.56 -12.29 2.22
N VAL A 187 -15.32 -12.08 1.76
CA VAL A 187 -14.38 -11.13 2.38
C VAL A 187 -14.69 -9.68 2.03
N GLU A 188 -15.07 -9.40 0.78
CA GLU A 188 -15.61 -8.07 0.42
C GLU A 188 -17.00 -7.84 0.99
N SER A 189 -17.72 -8.88 1.40
CA SER A 189 -19.01 -8.73 2.09
C SER A 189 -18.86 -8.31 3.56
N TYR A 190 -17.71 -8.58 4.19
CA TYR A 190 -17.38 -8.10 5.55
C TYR A 190 -16.61 -6.77 5.54
N ALA A 191 -15.77 -6.52 4.53
CA ALA A 191 -15.15 -5.21 4.31
C ALA A 191 -16.12 -4.17 3.70
N GLY A 192 -17.11 -4.63 2.93
CA GLY A 192 -18.16 -3.82 2.29
C GLY A 192 -19.38 -3.51 3.16
N LEU A 193 -19.39 -3.93 4.44
CA LEU A 193 -20.52 -3.67 5.34
C LEU A 193 -20.60 -2.21 5.86
N LEU A 194 -19.78 -1.29 5.34
CA LEU A 194 -19.96 0.16 5.56
C LEU A 194 -20.14 1.01 4.30
N PHE A 195 -20.38 0.41 3.12
CA PHE A 195 -20.67 1.19 1.91
C PHE A 195 -21.81 0.59 1.09
N VAL A 196 -23.04 0.76 1.59
CA VAL A 196 -24.22 0.66 0.71
C VAL A 196 -24.28 1.96 -0.10
N LEU A 197 -23.72 1.94 -1.31
CA LEU A 197 -23.95 2.97 -2.32
C LEU A 197 -25.42 2.88 -2.78
N LEU A 198 -26.29 3.77 -2.29
CA LEU A 198 -27.60 3.96 -2.90
C LEU A 198 -27.46 4.95 -4.07
N PRO A 199 -28.05 4.65 -5.25
CA PRO A 199 -28.02 5.58 -6.38
C PRO A 199 -28.86 6.82 -6.05
N SER A 200 -28.25 8.01 -6.09
CA SER A 200 -28.99 9.29 -5.97
C SER A 200 -28.94 10.03 -7.29
N SER A 201 -30.13 10.37 -7.78
CA SER A 201 -30.42 10.97 -9.09
C SER A 201 -29.96 12.42 -9.28
N ASN A 202 -29.18 13.02 -8.36
CA ASN A 202 -28.86 14.46 -8.41
C ASN A 202 -27.41 14.85 -8.03
N GLY A 203 -26.42 13.96 -8.18
CA GLY A 203 -25.01 14.38 -8.29
C GLY A 203 -24.38 15.07 -7.07
N LYS A 204 -24.86 14.80 -5.86
CA LYS A 204 -24.15 15.15 -4.61
C LYS A 204 -24.05 13.91 -3.72
N ILE A 205 -22.83 13.46 -3.46
CA ILE A 205 -22.53 12.37 -2.52
C ILE A 205 -22.66 12.96 -1.10
N CYS A 206 -23.62 12.46 -0.33
CA CYS A 206 -23.71 12.70 1.11
C CYS A 206 -23.20 11.47 1.84
N ILE A 207 -22.18 11.64 2.69
CA ILE A 207 -21.70 10.62 3.61
C ILE A 207 -22.49 10.79 4.92
N CYS A 208 -23.37 9.85 5.25
CA CYS A 208 -23.96 9.73 6.57
C CYS A 208 -23.56 8.37 7.15
N ASN A 209 -22.95 8.39 8.33
CA ASN A 209 -22.74 7.18 9.14
C ASN A 209 -23.87 7.10 10.18
N ARG A 210 -24.35 5.89 10.48
CA ARG A 210 -25.27 5.67 11.61
C ARG A 210 -24.49 5.54 12.90
#